data_AF-A0A6N8DUA8-F1
#
_entry.id   AF-A0A6N8DUA8-F1
#
_cell.length_a   1.000
_cell.length_b   1.000
_cell.length_c   1.000
_cell.angle_alpha   90.00
_cell.angle_beta   90.00
_cell.angle_gamma   90.00
#
_symmetry.space_group_name_H-M   'P 1'
#
loop_
_entity.id
_entity.type
_entity.pdbx_description
1 polymer ?
#
loop_
_entity_poly.entity_id
_entity_poly.type
_entity_poly.pdbx_seq_one_letter_code
_entity_poly.pdbx_strand_id
1 'polypeptide(L)'
;MSVYRLEPIDSDHPSWKYSKEQEKVWAAAPSEAAARDLVAARSGFDPASGGTSPWKDPAVTSCVLDPTLKYLNENDVVRNDGSTVNY
;
A
#
# COMPACT_ATOMS: atom_id res chain seq x y z
N MET A 1 8.08 -14.11 6.97
CA MET A 1 7.50 -12.83 6.52
C MET A 1 6.73 -13.08 5.24
N SER A 2 5.60 -12.39 5.05
CA SER A 2 4.74 -12.53 3.88
C SER A 2 4.78 -11.27 3.03
N VAL A 3 4.64 -11.41 1.72
CA VAL A 3 4.48 -10.27 0.81
C VAL A 3 3.00 -10.15 0.47
N TYR A 4 2.46 -8.96 0.65
CA TYR A 4 1.09 -8.63 0.30
C TYR A 4 1.09 -7.66 -0.87
N ARG A 5 0.31 -7.98 -1.90
CA ARG A 5 0.04 -7.08 -3.02
C ARG A 5 -1.19 -6.25 -2.69
N LEU A 6 -1.04 -4.94 -2.71
CA LEU A 6 -2.14 -3.99 -2.56
C LEU A 6 -2.42 -3.33 -3.89
N GLU A 7 -3.68 -3.36 -4.30
CA GLU A 7 -4.12 -2.78 -5.58
C GLU A 7 -5.38 -1.94 -5.34
N PRO A 8 -5.47 -0.72 -5.91
CA PRO A 8 -6.70 0.05 -5.94
C PRO A 8 -7.85 -0.75 -6.56
N ILE A 9 -8.98 -0.85 -5.85
CA ILE A 9 -10.24 -1.40 -6.37
C ILE A 9 -11.08 -0.27 -6.96
N ASP A 10 -11.17 0.85 -6.22
CA ASP A 10 -11.88 2.06 -6.63
C ASP A 10 -10.87 3.21 -6.76
N SER A 11 -10.29 3.36 -7.95
CA SER A 11 -9.29 4.40 -8.23
C SER A 11 -9.87 5.82 -8.26
N ASP A 12 -11.19 5.96 -8.41
CA ASP A 12 -11.87 7.25 -8.46
C ASP A 12 -12.29 7.75 -7.06
N HIS A 13 -12.06 6.95 -6.01
CA HIS A 13 -12.42 7.31 -4.66
C HIS A 13 -11.70 8.60 -4.21
N PRO A 14 -12.41 9.58 -3.58
CA PRO A 14 -11.84 10.88 -3.25
C PRO A 14 -10.65 10.85 -2.27
N SER A 15 -10.46 9.75 -1.53
CA SER A 15 -9.30 9.58 -0.64
C SER A 15 -7.97 9.46 -1.39
N TRP A 16 -7.98 9.04 -2.66
CA TRP A 16 -6.77 8.96 -3.49
C TRP A 16 -6.14 10.30 -3.78
N LYS A 17 -6.93 11.38 -3.78
CA LYS A 17 -6.43 12.76 -3.98
C LYS A 17 -5.29 13.14 -3.01
N TYR A 18 -5.26 12.51 -1.85
CA TYR A 18 -4.31 12.80 -0.79
C TYR A 18 -3.18 11.77 -0.71
N SER A 19 -3.18 10.74 -1.55
CA SER A 19 -2.09 9.77 -1.66
C SER A 19 -1.27 10.03 -2.91
N LYS A 20 0.06 9.99 -2.78
CA LYS A 20 0.97 10.13 -3.91
C LYS A 20 1.12 8.83 -4.68
N GLU A 21 0.95 7.71 -3.98
CA GLU A 21 0.96 6.38 -4.58
C GLU A 21 -0.48 5.96 -4.88
N GLN A 22 -0.79 5.75 -6.16
CA GLN A 22 -2.12 5.35 -6.63
C GLN A 22 -2.06 4.11 -7.53
N GLU A 23 -0.89 3.50 -7.66
CA GLU A 23 -0.69 2.28 -8.44
C GLU A 23 -0.50 1.09 -7.52
N LYS A 24 -0.58 -0.13 -8.08
CA LYS A 24 -0.34 -1.35 -7.32
C LYS A 24 1.05 -1.39 -6.68
N VAL A 25 1.09 -1.86 -5.44
CA VAL A 25 2.32 -1.99 -4.66
C VAL A 25 2.40 -3.34 -3.96
N TRP A 26 3.61 -3.73 -3.57
CA TRP A 26 3.88 -4.91 -2.75
C TRP A 26 4.52 -4.48 -1.45
N ALA A 27 3.99 -4.97 -0.34
CA ALA A 27 4.46 -4.68 1.00
C ALA A 27 4.86 -5.97 1.70
N ALA A 28 6.06 -5.99 2.25
CA ALA A 28 6.51 -7.09 3.11
C ALA A 28 6.10 -6.81 4.56
N ALA A 29 5.16 -7.62 5.07
CA ALA A 29 4.59 -7.45 6.40
C ALA A 29 4.23 -8.80 7.06
N PRO A 30 4.08 -8.86 8.39
CA PRO A 30 3.64 -10.09 9.07
C PRO A 30 2.13 -10.37 8.88
N SER A 31 1.32 -9.36 8.58
CA SER A 31 -0.14 -9.48 8.43
C SER A 31 -0.69 -8.49 7.38
N GLU A 32 -1.90 -8.76 6.90
CA GLU A 32 -2.63 -7.89 5.95
C GLU A 32 -2.84 -6.48 6.52
N ALA A 33 -3.19 -6.37 7.80
CA ALA A 33 -3.34 -5.09 8.49
C ALA A 33 -2.00 -4.33 8.57
N ALA A 34 -0.91 -5.02 8.93
CA ALA A 34 0.41 -4.42 8.96
C ALA A 34 0.88 -3.98 7.57
N ALA A 35 0.53 -4.73 6.52
CA ALA A 35 0.82 -4.34 5.13
C ALA A 35 0.10 -3.04 4.75
N ARG A 36 -1.20 -2.93 5.06
CA ARG A 36 -1.98 -1.71 4.83
C ARG A 36 -1.42 -0.50 5.58
N ASP A 37 -1.09 -0.68 6.85
CA ASP A 37 -0.50 0.39 7.66
C ASP A 37 0.86 0.83 7.11
N LEU A 38 1.69 -0.12 6.67
CA LEU A 38 2.99 0.15 6.08
C LEU A 38 2.86 0.93 4.76
N VAL A 39 2.00 0.49 3.85
CA VAL A 39 1.76 1.21 2.59
C VAL A 39 1.16 2.57 2.87
N ALA A 40 0.19 2.69 3.77
CA ALA A 40 -0.39 3.97 4.13
C ALA A 40 0.68 4.96 4.64
N ALA A 41 1.61 4.50 5.48
CA ALA A 41 2.70 5.31 6.01
C ALA A 41 3.73 5.69 4.92
N ARG A 42 3.98 4.83 3.93
CA ARG A 42 4.98 5.04 2.87
C ARG A 42 4.44 5.75 1.62
N SER A 43 3.12 5.68 1.38
CA SER A 43 2.44 6.20 0.18
C SER A 43 2.42 7.74 0.07
N GLY A 44 3.03 8.45 1.04
CA GLY A 44 3.04 9.90 1.08
C GLY A 44 1.66 10.51 1.33
N PHE A 45 0.76 9.76 1.99
CA PHE A 45 -0.55 10.25 2.38
C PHE A 45 -0.41 11.38 3.41
N ASP A 46 -1.09 12.51 3.18
CA ASP A 46 -1.10 13.64 4.13
C ASP A 46 -2.31 13.56 5.08
N PRO A 47 -2.13 13.14 6.35
CA PRO A 47 -3.21 13.04 7.33
C PRO A 47 -3.75 14.40 7.79
N ALA A 48 -3.02 15.51 7.59
CA ALA A 48 -3.49 16.85 7.95
C ALA A 48 -4.70 17.29 7.11
N SER A 49 -4.96 16.59 6.00
CA SER A 49 -6.12 16.78 5.12
C SER A 49 -7.45 16.28 5.70
N GLY A 50 -7.44 15.67 6.89
CA GLY A 50 -8.65 15.20 7.57
C GLY A 50 -9.25 13.89 7.01
N GLY A 51 -8.49 13.16 6.19
CA GLY A 51 -8.92 11.90 5.58
C GLY A 51 -8.27 10.66 6.19
N THR A 52 -8.84 9.49 5.90
CA THR A 52 -8.16 8.20 6.10
C THR A 52 -7.42 7.82 4.81
N SER A 53 -6.23 7.25 4.93
CA SER A 53 -5.48 6.78 3.77
C SER A 53 -6.28 5.72 2.99
N PRO A 54 -6.39 5.82 1.65
CA PRO A 54 -7.10 4.82 0.83
C PRO A 54 -6.55 3.40 1.06
N TRP A 55 -5.25 3.29 1.31
CA TRP A 55 -4.54 2.05 1.58
C TRP A 55 -4.97 1.33 2.87
N LYS A 56 -5.65 2.04 3.79
CA LYS A 56 -6.23 1.43 4.99
C LYS A 56 -7.65 0.94 4.78
N ASP A 57 -8.34 1.39 3.73
CA ASP A 57 -9.73 1.06 3.50
C ASP A 57 -9.85 -0.20 2.61
N PRO A 58 -10.37 -1.33 3.15
CA PRO A 58 -10.54 -2.56 2.38
C PRO A 58 -11.60 -2.47 1.28
N ALA A 59 -12.48 -1.45 1.30
CA ALA A 59 -13.44 -1.20 0.22
C ALA A 59 -12.79 -0.48 -0.97
N VAL A 60 -11.69 0.26 -0.73
CA VAL A 60 -10.99 1.06 -1.75
C VAL A 60 -9.74 0.35 -2.26
N THR A 61 -9.09 -0.46 -1.43
CA THR A 61 -7.87 -1.20 -1.77
C THR A 61 -7.98 -2.68 -1.42
N SER A 62 -7.61 -3.51 -2.39
CA SER A 62 -7.42 -4.94 -2.17
C SER A 62 -6.10 -5.16 -1.44
N CYS A 63 -6.01 -6.25 -0.66
CA CYS A 63 -4.77 -6.69 -0.07
C CYS A 63 -4.76 -8.21 -0.15
N VAL A 64 -3.88 -8.76 -1.00
CA VAL A 64 -3.80 -10.20 -1.26
C VAL A 64 -2.40 -10.70 -0.99
N LEU A 65 -2.29 -11.90 -0.42
CA LEU A 65 -0.99 -12.53 -0.22
C LEU A 65 -0.39 -12.89 -1.60
N ASP A 66 0.81 -12.40 -1.88
CA ASP A 66 1.57 -12.70 -3.09
C ASP A 66 2.74 -13.64 -2.77
N PRO A 67 2.62 -14.96 -3.06
CA PRO A 67 3.68 -15.92 -2.78
C PRO A 67 4.82 -15.90 -3.81
N THR A 68 4.71 -15.09 -4.87
CA THR A 68 5.65 -15.09 -6.00
C THR A 68 6.84 -14.17 -5.75
N LEU A 69 6.66 -13.08 -5.01
CA LEU A 69 7.75 -12.20 -4.57
C LEU A 69 8.41 -12.73 -3.30
N LYS A 70 9.69 -13.12 -3.41
CA LYS A 70 10.46 -13.71 -2.29
C LYS A 70 11.60 -12.84 -1.76
N TYR A 71 11.85 -11.67 -2.35
CA TYR A 71 13.08 -10.90 -2.14
C TYR A 71 12.86 -9.49 -1.54
N LEU A 72 11.72 -9.24 -0.90
CA LEU A 72 11.49 -7.97 -0.20
C LEU A 72 12.00 -8.04 1.23
N ASN A 73 12.69 -6.98 1.68
CA ASN A 73 13.08 -6.88 3.08
C ASN A 73 11.89 -6.50 3.94
N GLU A 74 12.00 -6.76 5.23
CA GLU A 74 10.97 -6.37 6.18
C GLU A 74 10.76 -4.85 6.20
N ASN A 75 9.50 -4.43 6.11
CA ASN A 75 9.06 -3.04 6.00
C ASN A 75 9.35 -2.35 4.64
N ASP A 76 9.73 -3.11 3.62
CA ASP A 76 9.80 -2.57 2.25
C ASP A 76 8.41 -2.52 1.62
N VAL A 77 8.17 -1.41 0.92
CA VAL A 77 7.06 -1.25 -0.02
C VAL A 77 7.66 -0.99 -1.39
N VAL A 78 7.29 -1.77 -2.40
CA VAL A 78 7.78 -1.59 -3.77
C VAL A 78 6.64 -1.41 -4.75
N ARG A 79 6.91 -0.67 -5.82
CA ARG A 79 6.03 -0.49 -6.98
C ARG A 79 6.21 -1.61 -7.98
N ASN A 80 5.38 -1.60 -9.02
CA ASN A 80 5.42 -2.56 -10.12
C ASN A 80 6.72 -2.52 -10.94
N ASP A 81 7.42 -1.38 -10.95
CA ASP A 81 8.72 -1.23 -11.62
C ASP A 81 9.89 -1.75 -10.76
N GLY A 82 9.62 -2.24 -9.55
CA GLY A 82 10.62 -2.70 -8.58
C GLY A 82 11.24 -1.58 -7.75
N SER A 83 10.85 -0.32 -7.95
CA SER A 83 11.32 0.80 -7.13
C SER A 83 10.67 0.80 -5.74
N THR A 84 11.43 1.22 -4.72
CA THR A 84 10.94 1.30 -3.35
C THR A 84 10.16 2.59 -3.12
N VAL A 85 8.99 2.50 -2.47
CA VAL A 85 8.17 3.64 -2.06
C VAL A 85 8.73 4.21 -0.76
N ASN A 86 9.35 5.39 -0.84
CA ASN A 86 9.84 6.16 0.31
C ASN A 86 9.42 7.63 0.13
N TYR A 87 8.25 8.00 0.63
CA TYR A 87 7.83 9.41 0.75
C TYR A 87 8.04 9.95 2.17
#